data_AF-A0ABD3RMK6-F1
#
_entry.id   AF-A0ABD3RMK6-F1
#
_cell.length_a   1.000
_cell.length_b   1.000
_cell.length_c   1.000
_cell.angle_alpha   90.00
_cell.angle_beta   90.00
_cell.angle_gamma   90.00
#
_symmetry.space_group_name_H-M   'P 1'
#
loop_
_entity.id
_entity.type
_entity.pdbx_description
1 polymer ?
#
loop_
_entity_poly.entity_id
_entity_poly.type
_entity_poly.pdbx_seq_one_letter_code
_entity_poly.pdbx_strand_id
1 'polypeptide(L)'
;MKTTTLLGLHCRRPPPPRQSLLAELTVGGIVAGSSLVKDRRHPGRKSVVEDDTTGHRLISSFITMTPPDNDSNSNLWSTALDGMIDVPDAIDISSSEGVLYLSPAPPNNPTTSLPAVAVPPWPAIFADGGFAFSLTAHNPMGVSVPHDDNVIANADLERDIVGLANADVSCEVRPRRWWRSFGFHETEGWREDGYTLSYGPENDDERRRDLVRDVVLELAEKYRQAAIYEYAYEDGKLTREVVYVDPKEREARGGIKDVMTIVAAPPRSALSGRYWQRTHNGSY
;
A
#
# COMPACT_ATOMS: atom_id res chain seq x y z
N MET A 1 -15.03 -27.79 -12.09
CA MET A 1 -14.71 -26.37 -12.35
C MET A 1 -15.36 -25.55 -11.25
N LYS A 2 -14.57 -24.96 -10.35
CA LYS A 2 -15.09 -24.08 -9.29
C LYS A 2 -15.01 -22.65 -9.81
N THR A 3 -16.15 -21.97 -9.84
CA THR A 3 -16.29 -20.58 -10.24
C THR A 3 -15.72 -19.71 -9.11
N THR A 4 -14.54 -19.12 -9.32
CA THR A 4 -13.98 -18.12 -8.40
C THR A 4 -14.74 -16.82 -8.61
N THR A 5 -15.50 -16.41 -7.60
CA THR A 5 -16.14 -15.10 -7.53
C THR A 5 -15.04 -14.03 -7.38
N LEU A 6 -14.77 -13.26 -8.44
CA LEU A 6 -14.01 -12.02 -8.32
C LEU A 6 -14.77 -11.11 -7.35
N LEU A 7 -14.11 -10.66 -6.28
CA LEU A 7 -14.62 -9.53 -5.50
C LEU A 7 -14.81 -8.36 -6.46
N GLY A 8 -16.05 -7.92 -6.60
CA GLY A 8 -16.37 -6.74 -7.39
C GLY A 8 -15.81 -5.51 -6.71
N LEU A 9 -14.63 -5.08 -7.14
CA LEU A 9 -14.24 -3.67 -7.12
C LEU A 9 -15.29 -2.94 -7.96
N HIS A 10 -16.35 -2.47 -7.31
CA HIS A 10 -17.39 -1.70 -7.98
C HIS A 10 -16.77 -0.34 -8.27
N CYS A 11 -16.43 -0.07 -9.54
CA CYS A 11 -16.12 1.29 -10.01
C CYS A 11 -17.35 2.15 -9.68
N ARG A 12 -17.33 2.83 -8.52
CA ARG A 12 -18.43 3.68 -8.08
C ARG A 12 -18.43 4.88 -9.02
N ARG A 13 -19.46 5.01 -9.85
CA ARG A 13 -19.65 6.23 -10.64
C ARG A 13 -19.66 7.43 -9.68
N PRO A 14 -18.88 8.50 -9.95
CA PRO A 14 -18.95 9.71 -9.15
C PRO A 14 -20.37 10.27 -9.18
N PRO A 15 -20.88 10.84 -8.07
CA PRO A 15 -22.14 11.55 -8.08
C PRO A 15 -22.06 12.73 -9.07
N PRO A 16 -23.16 13.06 -9.78
CA PRO A 16 -23.16 14.19 -10.70
C PRO A 16 -22.82 15.49 -9.95
N PRO A 17 -22.16 16.45 -10.62
CA PRO A 17 -21.80 17.72 -10.00
C PRO A 17 -23.06 18.43 -9.46
N ARG A 18 -23.03 18.84 -8.19
CA ARG A 18 -24.10 19.64 -7.58
C ARG A 18 -24.21 20.96 -8.35
N GLN A 19 -25.30 21.13 -9.08
CA GLN A 19 -25.69 22.44 -9.58
C GLN A 19 -25.97 23.33 -8.36
N SER A 20 -25.24 24.45 -8.23
CA SER A 20 -25.49 25.44 -7.19
C SER A 20 -26.83 26.12 -7.47
N LEU A 21 -27.88 25.73 -6.76
CA LEU A 21 -29.10 26.51 -6.66
C LEU A 21 -28.88 27.60 -5.63
N LEU A 22 -28.56 28.80 -6.12
CA LEU A 22 -28.87 30.05 -5.47
C LEU A 22 -30.40 30.20 -5.48
N ALA A 23 -31.04 30.16 -4.32
CA ALA A 23 -32.39 30.69 -4.13
C ALA A 23 -32.62 31.04 -2.65
N GLU A 24 -33.42 32.08 -2.49
CA GLU A 24 -33.52 33.01 -1.39
C GLU A 24 -34.33 32.53 -0.17
N LEU A 25 -34.23 33.32 0.90
CA LEU A 25 -35.00 33.25 2.14
C LEU A 25 -36.51 33.06 1.93
N THR A 26 -37.16 32.30 2.81
CA THR A 26 -38.40 32.76 3.45
C THR A 26 -38.54 32.21 4.87
N VAL A 27 -38.98 33.10 5.75
CA VAL A 27 -39.27 32.97 7.19
C VAL A 27 -40.59 32.23 7.43
N GLY A 28 -40.67 31.45 8.52
CA GLY A 28 -41.91 31.30 9.29
C GLY A 28 -42.23 29.92 9.87
N GLY A 29 -42.52 29.88 11.18
CA GLY A 29 -43.68 29.11 11.68
C GLY A 29 -43.43 27.89 12.57
N ILE A 30 -43.82 28.03 13.83
CA ILE A 30 -43.94 27.06 14.93
C ILE A 30 -44.97 25.94 14.63
N VAL A 31 -44.84 24.74 15.24
CA VAL A 31 -45.87 24.04 16.07
C VAL A 31 -45.37 22.66 16.57
N ALA A 32 -45.69 22.38 17.83
CA ALA A 32 -45.43 21.17 18.61
C ALA A 32 -46.28 19.96 18.21
N GLY A 33 -45.86 18.76 18.63
CA GLY A 33 -46.68 17.55 18.54
C GLY A 33 -46.06 16.33 19.23
N SER A 34 -46.43 16.12 20.49
CA SER A 34 -46.18 14.93 21.30
C SER A 34 -46.95 13.71 20.76
N SER A 35 -46.43 12.49 20.94
CA SER A 35 -47.25 11.38 21.47
C SER A 35 -46.44 10.15 21.91
N LEU A 36 -46.81 9.65 23.10
CA LEU A 36 -46.43 8.38 23.72
C LEU A 36 -47.13 7.19 23.05
N VAL A 37 -46.52 5.99 23.07
CA VAL A 37 -47.11 4.68 23.46
C VAL A 37 -45.93 3.74 23.80
N LYS A 38 -45.61 3.40 25.06
CA LYS A 38 -46.11 2.35 25.99
C LYS A 38 -46.00 0.87 25.55
N ASP A 39 -45.12 0.17 26.27
CA ASP A 39 -45.27 -1.13 26.93
C ASP A 39 -45.64 -2.41 26.13
N ARG A 40 -44.79 -3.45 26.28
CA ARG A 40 -45.21 -4.74 26.87
C ARG A 40 -44.02 -5.64 27.22
N ARG A 41 -43.99 -6.07 28.48
CA ARG A 41 -43.08 -7.05 29.06
C ARG A 41 -43.64 -8.48 29.00
N HIS A 42 -42.76 -9.42 29.37
CA HIS A 42 -42.95 -10.74 30.04
C HIS A 42 -42.86 -12.01 29.16
N PRO A 43 -42.50 -13.17 29.75
CA PRO A 43 -41.45 -13.43 30.76
C PRO A 43 -40.65 -14.73 30.45
N GLY A 44 -39.76 -15.12 31.36
CA GLY A 44 -38.67 -16.07 31.14
C GLY A 44 -38.98 -17.57 31.16
N ARG A 45 -37.91 -18.37 31.05
CA ARG A 45 -37.86 -19.75 31.55
C ARG A 45 -36.43 -20.11 31.95
N LYS A 46 -36.26 -20.50 33.22
CA LYS A 46 -35.07 -21.15 33.77
C LYS A 46 -35.20 -22.67 33.57
N SER A 47 -34.08 -23.35 33.39
CA SER A 47 -33.87 -24.70 33.91
C SER A 47 -32.39 -24.90 34.24
N VAL A 48 -32.18 -25.59 35.35
CA VAL A 48 -30.95 -25.87 36.12
C VAL A 48 -30.51 -27.33 35.85
N VAL A 49 -29.33 -27.71 36.37
CA VAL A 49 -28.79 -29.04 36.74
C VAL A 49 -27.50 -29.34 35.91
N GLU A 50 -26.29 -29.12 36.47
CA GLU A 50 -25.44 -30.04 37.29
C GLU A 50 -24.92 -31.24 36.46
N ASP A 51 -23.68 -31.75 36.53
CA ASP A 51 -22.46 -31.53 37.33
C ASP A 51 -21.30 -32.31 36.62
N ASP A 52 -20.09 -32.21 37.16
CA ASP A 52 -19.02 -33.21 37.19
C ASP A 52 -17.76 -33.05 36.29
N THR A 53 -16.78 -32.38 36.90
CA THR A 53 -15.36 -32.77 37.07
C THR A 53 -14.69 -33.74 36.07
N THR A 54 -13.73 -33.24 35.29
CA THR A 54 -12.42 -33.90 35.09
C THR A 54 -11.38 -32.85 34.69
N GLY A 55 -10.39 -32.65 35.56
CA GLY A 55 -9.32 -31.68 35.37
C GLY A 55 -8.28 -32.13 34.35
N HIS A 56 -8.05 -31.29 33.34
CA HIS A 56 -6.77 -31.15 32.66
C HIS A 56 -6.51 -29.66 32.47
N ARG A 57 -5.86 -29.03 33.46
CA ARG A 57 -5.26 -27.70 33.30
C ARG A 57 -4.08 -27.83 32.33
N LEU A 58 -4.34 -27.67 31.05
CA LEU A 58 -3.31 -27.28 30.09
C LEU A 58 -2.90 -25.85 30.46
N ILE A 59 -1.67 -25.71 30.92
CA ILE A 59 -1.02 -24.42 31.13
C ILE A 59 -0.86 -23.84 29.72
N SER A 60 -1.83 -23.02 29.31
CA SER A 60 -1.71 -22.22 28.09
C SER A 60 -0.68 -21.14 28.39
N SER A 61 0.56 -21.44 28.02
CA SER A 61 1.64 -20.46 27.92
C SER A 61 1.25 -19.48 26.82
N PHE A 62 0.43 -18.49 27.15
CA PHE A 62 0.33 -17.28 26.34
C PHE A 62 1.69 -16.61 26.39
N ILE A 63 2.51 -16.86 25.36
CA ILE A 63 3.58 -15.94 25.02
C ILE A 63 2.85 -14.67 24.62
N THR A 64 2.74 -13.71 25.55
CA THR A 64 2.52 -12.31 25.21
C THR A 64 3.71 -11.87 24.37
N MET A 65 3.62 -12.07 23.06
CA MET A 65 4.46 -11.34 22.12
C MET A 65 4.00 -9.90 22.22
N THR A 66 4.79 -9.06 22.88
CA THR A 66 4.66 -7.62 22.75
C THR A 66 4.76 -7.32 21.25
N PRO A 67 3.80 -6.57 20.66
CA PRO A 67 3.98 -6.07 19.31
C PRO A 67 5.33 -5.35 19.23
N PRO A 68 6.09 -5.47 18.13
CA PRO A 68 7.28 -4.65 17.95
C PRO A 68 6.90 -3.18 18.12
N ASP A 69 7.74 -2.42 18.84
CA ASP A 69 7.51 -0.99 19.06
C ASP A 69 7.30 -0.29 17.71
N ASN A 70 6.19 0.45 17.57
CA ASN A 70 5.81 1.11 16.31
C ASN A 70 6.90 2.04 15.74
N ASP A 71 7.87 2.45 16.56
CA ASP A 71 8.97 3.33 16.19
C ASP A 71 10.10 2.60 15.45
N SER A 72 10.30 1.28 15.66
CA SER A 72 11.30 0.52 14.90
C SER A 72 10.88 0.33 13.44
N ASN A 73 9.58 0.14 13.20
CA ASN A 73 9.04 -0.01 11.85
C ASN A 73 9.05 1.31 11.07
N SER A 74 8.78 2.45 11.70
CA SER A 74 8.83 3.74 10.97
C SER A 74 10.24 4.06 10.45
N ASN A 75 11.28 3.76 11.23
CA ASN A 75 12.66 3.95 10.77
C ASN A 75 13.00 3.00 9.62
N LEU A 76 12.63 1.73 9.73
CA LEU A 76 12.88 0.70 8.71
C LEU A 76 12.34 1.10 7.33
N TRP A 77 11.13 1.64 7.29
CA TRP A 77 10.49 2.06 6.04
C TRP A 77 11.12 3.35 5.49
N SER A 78 11.41 4.32 6.37
CA SER A 78 12.03 5.58 5.95
C SER A 78 13.43 5.42 5.35
N THR A 79 14.21 4.41 5.76
CA THR A 79 15.59 4.19 5.28
C THR A 79 15.74 3.04 4.28
N ALA A 80 14.65 2.30 3.99
CA ALA A 80 14.68 1.20 3.05
C ALA A 80 15.14 1.64 1.65
N LEU A 81 15.90 0.76 0.99
CA LEU A 81 16.21 0.86 -0.43
C LEU A 81 15.12 0.15 -1.22
N ASP A 82 14.86 0.64 -2.42
CA ASP A 82 13.90 0.03 -3.33
C ASP A 82 14.63 -0.53 -4.56
N GLY A 83 14.30 -1.76 -4.93
CA GLY A 83 14.68 -2.35 -6.21
C GLY A 83 13.45 -2.47 -7.10
N MET A 84 13.50 -1.90 -8.30
CA MET A 84 12.42 -1.96 -9.27
C MET A 84 12.90 -2.72 -10.51
N ILE A 85 12.19 -3.80 -10.86
CA ILE A 85 12.60 -4.77 -11.86
C ILE A 85 11.95 -4.43 -13.20
N ASP A 86 12.75 -4.34 -14.27
CA ASP A 86 12.28 -4.11 -15.65
C ASP A 86 11.41 -2.84 -15.76
N VAL A 87 11.82 -1.77 -15.08
CA VAL A 87 11.10 -0.49 -15.12
C VAL A 87 11.03 0.01 -16.57
N PRO A 88 9.83 0.30 -17.09
CA PRO A 88 9.68 0.89 -18.41
C PRO A 88 10.53 2.16 -18.56
N ASP A 89 11.21 2.28 -19.71
CA ASP A 89 12.03 3.45 -20.06
C ASP A 89 13.24 3.72 -19.14
N ALA A 90 13.66 2.72 -18.34
CA ALA A 90 14.78 2.85 -17.41
C ALA A 90 15.99 1.96 -17.74
N ILE A 91 16.05 1.37 -18.94
CA ILE A 91 17.08 0.38 -19.29
C ILE A 91 18.51 0.92 -19.14
N ASP A 92 18.72 2.18 -19.52
CA ASP A 92 20.05 2.81 -19.53
C ASP A 92 20.56 3.20 -18.13
N ILE A 93 19.67 3.24 -17.14
CA ILE A 93 19.98 3.62 -15.75
C ILE A 93 19.78 2.45 -14.78
N SER A 94 19.32 1.31 -15.27
CA SER A 94 19.19 0.08 -14.51
C SER A 94 20.54 -0.64 -14.41
N SER A 95 20.67 -1.51 -13.43
CA SER A 95 21.79 -2.45 -13.37
C SER A 95 21.85 -3.33 -14.63
N SER A 96 22.98 -4.02 -14.83
CA SER A 96 23.10 -5.02 -15.91
C SER A 96 22.08 -6.17 -15.80
N GLU A 97 21.49 -6.36 -14.62
CA GLU A 97 20.41 -7.31 -14.42
C GLU A 97 19.05 -6.71 -14.76
N GLY A 98 18.91 -5.40 -14.96
CA GLY A 98 17.64 -4.72 -15.24
C GLY A 98 16.89 -4.30 -13.96
N VAL A 99 17.62 -3.94 -12.90
CA VAL A 99 17.04 -3.41 -11.66
C VAL A 99 17.42 -1.94 -11.50
N LEU A 100 16.42 -1.08 -11.40
CA LEU A 100 16.57 0.30 -10.98
C LEU A 100 16.56 0.34 -9.44
N TYR A 101 17.66 0.77 -8.84
CA TYR A 101 17.76 0.90 -7.39
C TYR A 101 17.54 2.35 -6.97
N LEU A 102 16.69 2.56 -5.97
CA LEU A 102 16.41 3.85 -5.37
C LEU A 102 16.79 3.85 -3.90
N SER A 103 17.27 4.99 -3.41
CA SER A 103 17.47 5.23 -1.99
C SER A 103 17.04 6.65 -1.62
N PRO A 104 16.51 6.86 -0.39
CA PRO A 104 16.36 8.19 0.17
C PRO A 104 17.68 8.96 0.12
N ALA A 105 17.61 10.23 -0.24
CA ALA A 105 18.73 11.14 -0.22
C ALA A 105 19.19 11.34 1.25
N PRO A 106 20.50 11.41 1.53
CA PRO A 106 20.97 11.68 2.87
C PRO A 106 20.44 13.04 3.37
N PRO A 107 20.01 13.16 4.64
CA PRO A 107 19.38 14.37 5.19
C PRO A 107 20.25 15.64 5.12
N ASN A 108 21.57 15.49 4.99
CA ASN A 108 22.53 16.61 4.87
C ASN A 108 23.08 16.83 3.45
N ASN A 109 22.46 16.23 2.43
CA ASN A 109 22.75 16.51 1.03
C ASN A 109 21.49 17.04 0.32
N PRO A 110 20.99 18.23 0.69
CA PRO A 110 19.77 18.80 0.07
C PRO A 110 19.93 19.04 -1.44
N THR A 111 21.19 19.13 -1.87
CA THR A 111 21.67 19.07 -3.24
C THR A 111 23.18 19.10 -3.06
N THR A 112 23.86 17.95 -2.98
CA THR A 112 25.17 17.97 -3.63
C THR A 112 24.83 18.34 -5.06
N SER A 113 25.18 19.55 -5.45
CA SER A 113 25.68 19.81 -6.78
C SER A 113 26.71 18.72 -7.04
N LEU A 114 26.24 17.53 -7.42
CA LEU A 114 27.01 16.64 -8.26
C LEU A 114 27.55 17.59 -9.33
N PRO A 115 28.86 17.56 -9.63
CA PRO A 115 29.32 18.25 -10.84
C PRO A 115 28.32 17.88 -11.94
N ALA A 116 27.96 18.83 -12.81
CA ALA A 116 26.93 18.68 -13.84
C ALA A 116 27.20 17.55 -14.87
N VAL A 117 27.91 16.49 -14.49
CA VAL A 117 27.58 15.11 -14.81
C VAL A 117 26.07 14.94 -14.57
N ALA A 118 25.32 15.08 -15.65
CA ALA A 118 23.87 15.01 -15.68
C ALA A 118 23.42 13.83 -14.81
N VAL A 119 22.67 14.11 -13.75
CA VAL A 119 21.78 13.10 -13.18
C VAL A 119 20.97 12.61 -14.37
N PRO A 120 21.06 11.32 -14.75
CA PRO A 120 20.32 10.85 -15.90
C PRO A 120 18.85 11.19 -15.65
N PRO A 121 18.14 11.68 -16.68
CA PRO A 121 16.75 12.06 -16.51
C PRO A 121 15.98 10.87 -15.91
N TRP A 122 15.07 11.16 -14.98
CA TRP A 122 14.19 10.14 -14.45
C TRP A 122 13.45 9.45 -15.59
N PRO A 123 13.21 8.12 -15.51
CA PRO A 123 12.43 7.41 -16.51
C PRO A 123 11.11 8.12 -16.78
N ALA A 124 10.68 8.15 -18.04
CA ALA A 124 9.45 8.83 -18.46
C ALA A 124 8.20 8.31 -17.75
N ILE A 125 8.26 7.11 -17.16
CA ILE A 125 7.18 6.54 -16.35
C ILE A 125 6.92 7.30 -15.05
N PHE A 126 7.93 8.01 -14.53
CA PHE A 126 7.82 8.92 -13.39
C PHE A 126 7.72 10.38 -13.81
N ALA A 127 8.30 10.74 -14.96
CA ALA A 127 8.28 12.11 -15.46
C ALA A 127 6.86 12.58 -15.86
N ASP A 128 6.75 13.88 -16.16
CA ASP A 128 5.53 14.52 -16.69
C ASP A 128 4.28 14.39 -15.79
N GLY A 129 4.40 14.61 -14.48
CA GLY A 129 3.26 14.55 -13.54
C GLY A 129 2.77 13.13 -13.27
N GLY A 130 3.57 12.12 -13.60
CA GLY A 130 3.31 10.74 -13.22
C GLY A 130 3.57 10.48 -11.74
N PHE A 131 2.88 9.47 -11.21
CA PHE A 131 3.09 8.95 -9.87
C PHE A 131 2.97 7.43 -9.87
N ALA A 132 3.48 6.79 -8.82
CA ALA A 132 3.42 5.34 -8.68
C ALA A 132 3.20 4.92 -7.24
N PHE A 133 2.68 3.72 -7.04
CA PHE A 133 2.58 3.11 -5.72
C PHE A 133 3.30 1.77 -5.70
N SER A 134 4.11 1.53 -4.67
CA SER A 134 4.68 0.21 -4.39
C SER A 134 3.97 -0.43 -3.20
N LEU A 135 3.52 -1.67 -3.39
CA LEU A 135 2.86 -2.46 -2.37
C LEU A 135 3.27 -3.93 -2.47
N THR A 136 3.15 -4.63 -1.36
CA THR A 136 3.49 -6.05 -1.23
C THR A 136 2.36 -6.81 -0.55
N ALA A 137 2.44 -8.14 -0.56
CA ALA A 137 1.68 -9.02 0.31
C ALA A 137 2.58 -9.76 1.31
N HIS A 138 3.84 -9.36 1.43
CA HIS A 138 4.84 -9.98 2.30
C HIS A 138 4.67 -9.53 3.77
N ASN A 139 4.87 -10.46 4.71
CA ASN A 139 4.83 -10.23 6.16
C ASN A 139 3.73 -9.25 6.60
N PRO A 140 2.45 -9.60 6.37
CA PRO A 140 1.32 -8.70 6.59
C PRO A 140 1.32 -8.10 8.00
N MET A 141 1.09 -6.79 8.09
CA MET A 141 1.16 -5.98 9.31
C MET A 141 2.53 -6.05 10.03
N GLY A 142 3.60 -6.32 9.29
CA GLY A 142 4.95 -6.52 9.85
C GLY A 142 5.11 -7.85 10.60
N VAL A 143 4.15 -8.77 10.48
CA VAL A 143 4.19 -10.08 11.13
C VAL A 143 4.91 -11.05 10.21
N SER A 144 6.02 -11.62 10.67
CA SER A 144 6.73 -12.65 9.93
C SER A 144 5.82 -13.86 9.67
N VAL A 145 5.70 -14.24 8.40
CA VAL A 145 4.96 -15.43 7.96
C VAL A 145 5.89 -16.34 7.15
N PRO A 146 5.55 -17.64 6.99
CA PRO A 146 6.33 -18.54 6.15
C PRO A 146 6.55 -18.03 4.73
N HIS A 147 7.71 -18.35 4.15
CA HIS A 147 8.08 -17.91 2.80
C HIS A 147 7.05 -18.32 1.75
N ASP A 148 6.59 -19.58 1.77
CA ASP A 148 5.62 -20.09 0.80
C ASP A 148 4.28 -19.33 0.87
N ASP A 149 3.87 -18.90 2.06
CA ASP A 149 2.66 -18.09 2.25
C ASP A 149 2.85 -16.70 1.62
N ASN A 150 4.04 -16.10 1.77
CA ASN A 150 4.39 -14.84 1.12
C ASN A 150 4.40 -14.95 -0.42
N VAL A 151 4.90 -16.08 -0.96
CA VAL A 151 4.88 -16.35 -2.41
C VAL A 151 3.44 -16.40 -2.92
N ILE A 152 2.58 -17.16 -2.23
CA ILE A 152 1.17 -17.33 -2.61
C ILE A 152 0.44 -15.98 -2.52
N ALA A 153 0.64 -15.23 -1.44
CA ALA A 153 -0.01 -13.93 -1.26
C ALA A 153 0.42 -12.92 -2.33
N ASN A 154 1.71 -12.87 -2.71
CA ASN A 154 2.16 -12.01 -3.80
C ASN A 154 1.62 -12.45 -5.17
N ALA A 155 1.51 -13.75 -5.43
CA ALA A 155 0.88 -14.25 -6.65
C ALA A 155 -0.61 -13.87 -6.72
N ASP A 156 -1.31 -13.90 -5.59
CA ASP A 156 -2.70 -13.46 -5.50
C ASP A 156 -2.82 -11.94 -5.76
N LEU A 157 -1.92 -11.14 -5.17
CA LEU A 157 -1.81 -9.70 -5.42
C LEU A 157 -1.57 -9.40 -6.90
N GLU A 158 -0.68 -10.15 -7.57
CA GLU A 158 -0.44 -10.03 -9.02
C GLU A 158 -1.73 -10.22 -9.82
N ARG A 159 -2.55 -11.22 -9.47
CA ARG A 159 -3.82 -11.46 -10.16
C ARG A 159 -4.80 -10.32 -10.00
N ASP A 160 -4.86 -9.69 -8.82
CA ASP A 160 -5.71 -8.52 -8.61
C ASP A 160 -5.19 -7.30 -9.37
N ILE A 161 -3.86 -7.08 -9.40
CA ILE A 161 -3.25 -6.01 -10.19
C ILE A 161 -3.54 -6.22 -11.68
N VAL A 162 -3.43 -7.45 -12.18
CA VAL A 162 -3.81 -7.80 -13.55
C VAL A 162 -5.30 -7.55 -13.80
N GLY A 163 -6.16 -7.85 -12.83
CA GLY A 163 -7.59 -7.53 -12.88
C GLY A 163 -7.85 -6.03 -12.99
N LEU A 164 -7.23 -5.24 -12.12
CA LEU A 164 -7.30 -3.77 -12.11
C LEU A 164 -6.76 -3.19 -13.42
N ALA A 165 -5.59 -3.66 -13.86
CA ALA A 165 -4.95 -3.24 -15.10
C ALA A 165 -5.77 -3.60 -16.34
N ASN A 166 -6.66 -4.61 -16.27
CA ASN A 166 -7.54 -5.05 -17.36
C ASN A 166 -9.02 -4.64 -17.18
N ALA A 167 -9.34 -3.84 -16.16
CA ALA A 167 -10.70 -3.33 -15.97
C ALA A 167 -11.21 -2.60 -17.22
N ASP A 168 -12.52 -2.42 -17.35
CA ASP A 168 -13.10 -1.69 -18.50
C ASP A 168 -12.41 -0.30 -18.64
N VAL A 169 -12.20 0.17 -19.87
CA VAL A 169 -11.65 1.52 -20.16
C VAL A 169 -12.49 2.66 -19.55
N SER A 170 -13.74 2.38 -19.19
CA SER A 170 -14.61 3.28 -18.42
C SER A 170 -14.30 3.32 -16.91
N CYS A 171 -13.46 2.43 -16.38
CA CYS A 171 -13.02 2.54 -15.00
C CYS A 171 -11.92 3.60 -14.90
N GLU A 172 -12.20 4.65 -14.13
CA GLU A 172 -11.37 5.86 -14.00
C GLU A 172 -10.00 5.60 -13.35
N VAL A 173 -9.80 4.41 -12.76
CA VAL A 173 -8.61 4.06 -12.00
C VAL A 173 -7.99 2.80 -12.61
N ARG A 174 -7.11 2.98 -13.60
CA ARG A 174 -6.28 1.91 -14.16
C ARG A 174 -4.82 2.31 -14.17
N PRO A 175 -3.89 1.45 -13.71
CA PRO A 175 -2.48 1.72 -13.85
C PRO A 175 -2.08 1.75 -15.33
N ARG A 176 -1.23 2.70 -15.71
CA ARG A 176 -0.65 2.80 -17.05
C ARG A 176 0.30 1.64 -17.31
N ARG A 177 1.12 1.31 -16.30
CA ARG A 177 2.03 0.17 -16.26
C ARG A 177 2.11 -0.35 -14.84
N TRP A 178 2.56 -1.59 -14.71
CA TRP A 178 2.97 -2.16 -13.44
C TRP A 178 4.16 -3.07 -13.68
N TRP A 179 4.99 -3.25 -12.65
CA TRP A 179 6.17 -4.10 -12.68
C TRP A 179 6.46 -4.67 -11.29
N ARG A 180 7.40 -5.60 -11.24
CA ARG A 180 7.85 -6.23 -9.99
C ARG A 180 8.82 -5.30 -9.27
N SER A 181 8.71 -5.21 -7.96
CA SER A 181 9.61 -4.41 -7.14
C SER A 181 9.86 -5.10 -5.80
N PHE A 182 10.79 -4.57 -5.03
CA PHE A 182 11.06 -5.03 -3.68
C PHE A 182 11.63 -3.89 -2.84
N GLY A 183 11.23 -3.82 -1.58
CA GLY A 183 11.91 -3.01 -0.56
C GLY A 183 12.91 -3.88 0.19
N PHE A 184 14.04 -3.33 0.61
CA PHE A 184 14.96 -4.05 1.48
C PHE A 184 15.79 -3.12 2.35
N HIS A 185 16.27 -3.66 3.47
CA HIS A 185 17.14 -2.98 4.41
C HIS A 185 18.29 -3.91 4.79
N GLU A 186 19.47 -3.63 4.25
CA GLU A 186 20.64 -4.52 4.34
C GLU A 186 21.04 -4.83 5.79
N THR A 187 21.11 -3.82 6.65
CA THR A 187 21.54 -3.98 8.04
C THR A 187 20.55 -4.79 8.88
N GLU A 188 19.26 -4.72 8.55
CA GLU A 188 18.21 -5.44 9.28
C GLU A 188 17.92 -6.82 8.66
N GLY A 189 18.60 -7.18 7.55
CA GLY A 189 18.38 -8.44 6.86
C GLY A 189 16.96 -8.59 6.29
N TRP A 190 16.26 -7.47 6.05
CA TRP A 190 14.85 -7.43 5.69
C TRP A 190 14.69 -7.18 4.18
N ARG A 191 13.78 -7.92 3.53
CA ARG A 191 13.38 -7.75 2.14
C ARG A 191 11.90 -8.10 1.97
N GLU A 192 11.19 -7.31 1.18
CA GLU A 192 9.79 -7.54 0.83
C GLU A 192 9.60 -7.42 -0.68
N ASP A 193 9.29 -8.54 -1.32
CA ASP A 193 8.95 -8.57 -2.75
C ASP A 193 7.51 -8.11 -2.96
N GLY A 194 7.26 -7.33 -4.01
CA GLY A 194 5.96 -6.77 -4.32
C GLY A 194 5.89 -6.18 -5.72
N TYR A 195 5.02 -5.20 -5.92
CA TYR A 195 4.76 -4.63 -7.24
C TYR A 195 4.68 -3.12 -7.14
N THR A 196 5.02 -2.46 -8.24
CA THR A 196 4.83 -1.03 -8.42
C THR A 196 3.83 -0.78 -9.53
N LEU A 197 2.86 0.10 -9.30
CA LEU A 197 1.81 0.50 -10.23
C LEU A 197 1.99 1.97 -10.56
N SER A 198 2.12 2.33 -11.83
CA SER A 198 2.24 3.72 -12.26
C SER A 198 0.95 4.27 -12.86
N TYR A 199 0.76 5.57 -12.69
CA TYR A 199 -0.38 6.34 -13.16
C TYR A 199 0.13 7.59 -13.88
N GLY A 200 -0.54 7.96 -14.98
CA GLY A 200 -0.16 9.12 -15.78
C GLY A 200 -0.72 10.44 -15.25
N PRO A 201 -0.25 11.57 -15.80
CA PRO A 201 -0.69 12.92 -15.42
C PRO A 201 -2.17 13.19 -15.63
N GLU A 202 -2.85 12.39 -16.46
CA GLU A 202 -4.31 12.46 -16.57
C GLU A 202 -5.02 12.18 -15.24
N ASN A 203 -4.32 11.59 -14.26
CA ASN A 203 -4.81 11.36 -12.90
C ASN A 203 -4.21 12.31 -11.86
N ASP A 204 -3.43 13.33 -12.27
CA ASP A 204 -2.72 14.23 -11.36
C ASP A 204 -3.58 15.42 -10.88
N ASP A 205 -4.87 15.48 -11.27
CA ASP A 205 -5.79 16.31 -10.50
C ASP A 205 -6.05 15.66 -9.13
N GLU A 206 -6.06 16.48 -8.08
CA GLU A 206 -6.14 16.06 -6.67
C GLU A 206 -7.22 15.01 -6.42
N ARG A 207 -8.40 15.20 -7.02
CA ARG A 207 -9.53 14.29 -6.85
C ARG A 207 -9.28 12.92 -7.48
N ARG A 208 -8.67 12.87 -8.67
CA ARG A 208 -8.31 11.60 -9.32
C ARG A 208 -7.18 10.91 -8.58
N ARG A 209 -6.16 11.64 -8.13
CA ARG A 209 -5.06 11.07 -7.34
C ARG A 209 -5.57 10.45 -6.05
N ASP A 210 -6.50 11.10 -5.36
CA ASP A 210 -7.16 10.56 -4.17
C ASP A 210 -7.97 9.29 -4.48
N LEU A 211 -8.74 9.27 -5.58
CA LEU A 211 -9.45 8.06 -6.02
C LEU A 211 -8.50 6.91 -6.33
N VAL A 212 -7.37 7.18 -7.00
CA VAL A 212 -6.34 6.19 -7.27
C VAL A 212 -5.76 5.67 -5.96
N ARG A 213 -5.37 6.58 -5.05
CA ARG A 213 -4.80 6.25 -3.75
C ARG A 213 -5.76 5.36 -2.95
N ASP A 214 -7.05 5.70 -2.89
CA ASP A 214 -8.06 4.89 -2.21
C ASP A 214 -8.12 3.46 -2.77
N VAL A 215 -8.14 3.28 -4.09
CA VAL A 215 -8.17 1.95 -4.72
C VAL A 215 -6.91 1.13 -4.40
N VAL A 216 -5.73 1.77 -4.42
CA VAL A 216 -4.48 1.09 -4.08
C VAL A 216 -4.44 0.74 -2.58
N LEU A 217 -4.97 1.61 -1.72
CA LEU A 217 -5.08 1.34 -0.29
C LEU A 217 -6.10 0.23 0.03
N GLU A 218 -7.20 0.12 -0.70
CA GLU A 218 -8.13 -1.03 -0.61
C GLU A 218 -7.41 -2.34 -0.96
N LEU A 219 -6.54 -2.32 -1.98
CA LEU A 219 -5.71 -3.47 -2.34
C LEU A 219 -4.70 -3.79 -1.24
N ALA A 220 -4.02 -2.78 -0.70
CA ALA A 220 -3.08 -2.93 0.40
C ALA A 220 -3.75 -3.49 1.67
N GLU A 221 -4.95 -3.00 2.01
CA GLU A 221 -5.77 -3.50 3.13
C GLU A 221 -6.16 -4.96 2.93
N LYS A 222 -6.58 -5.34 1.72
CA LYS A 222 -6.89 -6.73 1.35
C LYS A 222 -5.71 -7.67 1.65
N TYR A 223 -4.48 -7.22 1.37
CA TYR A 223 -3.25 -7.96 1.64
C TYR A 223 -2.62 -7.64 2.99
N ARG A 224 -3.38 -6.98 3.88
CA ARG A 224 -3.00 -6.69 5.27
C ARG A 224 -1.68 -5.96 5.38
N GLN A 225 -1.41 -5.02 4.48
CA GLN A 225 -0.29 -4.10 4.62
C GLN A 225 -0.63 -3.01 5.64
N ALA A 226 0.37 -2.60 6.44
CA ALA A 226 0.22 -1.48 7.35
C ALA A 226 0.40 -0.13 6.64
N ALA A 227 1.25 -0.12 5.61
CA ALA A 227 1.55 1.04 4.78
C ALA A 227 2.01 0.59 3.38
N ILE A 228 2.06 1.54 2.45
CA ILE A 228 2.61 1.39 1.11
C ILE A 228 3.52 2.59 0.82
N TYR A 229 4.32 2.51 -0.26
CA TYR A 229 5.02 3.70 -0.76
C TYR A 229 4.25 4.36 -1.89
N GLU A 230 4.19 5.68 -1.86
CA GLU A 230 3.79 6.50 -3.00
C GLU A 230 5.00 7.28 -3.52
N TYR A 231 5.21 7.25 -4.83
CA TYR A 231 6.25 7.96 -5.54
C TYR A 231 5.64 9.06 -6.39
N ALA A 232 6.17 10.27 -6.31
CA ALA A 232 5.70 11.39 -7.11
C ALA A 232 6.88 12.21 -7.64
N TYR A 233 6.80 12.61 -8.91
CA TYR A 233 7.81 13.47 -9.51
C TYR A 233 7.38 14.94 -9.46
N GLU A 234 8.00 15.69 -8.57
CA GLU A 234 7.63 17.08 -8.25
C GLU A 234 8.91 17.94 -8.31
N ASP A 235 8.86 19.09 -8.99
CA ASP A 235 9.98 20.05 -9.09
C ASP A 235 11.33 19.44 -9.53
N GLY A 236 11.28 18.49 -10.45
CA GLY A 236 12.49 17.82 -10.98
C GLY A 236 13.08 16.75 -10.05
N LYS A 237 12.36 16.37 -8.99
CA LYS A 237 12.79 15.39 -8.00
C LYS A 237 11.75 14.28 -7.87
N LEU A 238 12.21 13.04 -7.82
CA LEU A 238 11.36 11.95 -7.37
C LEU A 238 11.28 12.00 -5.85
N THR A 239 10.07 11.97 -5.31
CA THR A 239 9.82 11.86 -3.88
C THR A 239 9.15 10.54 -3.56
N ARG A 240 9.32 10.04 -2.33
CA ARG A 240 8.63 8.87 -1.79
C ARG A 240 7.97 9.22 -0.47
N GLU A 241 6.70 8.86 -0.32
CA GLU A 241 5.93 8.97 0.92
C GLU A 241 5.55 7.59 1.43
N VAL A 242 5.59 7.38 2.74
CA VAL A 242 4.94 6.23 3.39
C VAL A 242 3.48 6.56 3.61
N VAL A 243 2.59 5.89 2.88
CA VAL A 243 1.14 6.07 2.99
C VAL A 243 0.56 4.95 3.84
N TYR A 244 0.10 5.30 5.04
CA TYR A 244 -0.51 4.33 5.96
C TYR A 244 -1.92 3.94 5.52
N VAL A 245 -2.21 2.64 5.65
CA VAL A 245 -3.54 2.07 5.34
C VAL A 245 -4.56 2.52 6.39
N ASP A 246 -4.20 2.50 7.68
CA ASP A 246 -5.05 3.05 8.75
C ASP A 246 -5.15 4.58 8.60
N PRO A 247 -6.37 5.14 8.43
CA PRO A 247 -6.56 6.59 8.33
C PRO A 247 -6.01 7.38 9.51
N LYS A 248 -6.03 6.82 10.73
CA LYS A 248 -5.51 7.50 11.93
C LYS A 248 -4.00 7.61 11.91
N GLU A 249 -3.31 6.54 11.53
CA GLU A 249 -1.85 6.57 11.37
C GLU A 249 -1.46 7.49 10.20
N ARG A 250 -2.25 7.49 9.12
CA ARG A 250 -2.05 8.41 7.99
C ARG A 250 -2.18 9.87 8.40
N GLU A 251 -3.18 10.22 9.21
CA GLU A 251 -3.34 11.58 9.75
C GLU A 251 -2.20 11.94 10.72
N ALA A 252 -1.76 11.00 11.56
CA ALA A 252 -0.74 11.24 12.57
C ALA A 252 0.69 11.32 12.02
N ARG A 253 1.00 10.58 10.94
CA ARG A 253 2.37 10.36 10.46
C ARG A 253 2.57 10.62 8.96
N GLY A 254 1.50 10.82 8.20
CA GLY A 254 1.57 11.03 6.74
C GLY A 254 2.16 12.38 6.35
N GLY A 255 2.35 12.58 5.04
CA GLY A 255 2.86 13.82 4.45
C GLY A 255 4.38 13.99 4.53
N ILE A 256 5.12 13.05 5.12
CA ILE A 256 6.58 13.04 5.11
C ILE A 256 7.06 12.45 3.78
N LYS A 257 7.76 13.26 2.98
CA LYS A 257 8.31 12.89 1.68
C LYS A 257 9.83 12.86 1.71
N ASP A 258 10.41 11.71 1.38
CA ASP A 258 11.84 11.56 1.13
C ASP A 258 12.16 11.91 -0.32
N VAL A 259 13.22 12.69 -0.57
CA VAL A 259 13.74 12.86 -1.93
C VAL A 259 14.51 11.60 -2.30
N MET A 260 14.16 10.96 -3.40
CA MET A 260 14.79 9.73 -3.86
C MET A 260 15.97 10.03 -4.79
N THR A 261 16.94 9.12 -4.79
CA THR A 261 18.11 9.14 -5.69
C THR A 261 18.32 7.79 -6.31
N ILE A 262 18.89 7.76 -7.52
CA ILE A 262 19.27 6.53 -8.20
C ILE A 262 20.58 6.02 -7.59
N VAL A 263 20.61 4.74 -7.21
CA VAL A 263 21.84 4.08 -6.77
C VAL A 263 22.60 3.57 -7.99
N ALA A 264 23.67 4.28 -8.37
CA ALA A 264 24.41 4.04 -9.62
C ALA A 264 25.09 2.65 -9.69
N ALA A 265 25.38 2.03 -8.55
CA ALA A 265 25.92 0.68 -8.47
C ALA A 265 24.95 -0.23 -7.71
N PRO A 266 24.69 -1.47 -8.18
CA PRO A 266 23.89 -2.41 -7.43
C PRO A 266 24.39 -2.56 -6.00
N PRO A 267 23.53 -2.49 -4.98
CA PRO A 267 23.92 -2.76 -3.60
C PRO A 267 24.54 -4.15 -3.49
N ARG A 268 25.66 -4.27 -2.78
CA ARG A 268 26.39 -5.55 -2.64
C ARG A 268 25.68 -6.57 -1.73
N SER A 269 24.50 -6.21 -1.23
CA SER A 269 23.66 -7.06 -0.40
C SER A 269 23.20 -8.31 -1.15
N ALA A 270 23.17 -9.46 -0.47
CA ALA A 270 22.50 -10.66 -1.00
C ALA A 270 20.98 -10.42 -1.24
N LEU A 271 20.41 -9.40 -0.59
CA LEU A 271 19.02 -9.01 -0.71
C LEU A 271 18.75 -8.10 -1.93
N SER A 272 19.76 -7.66 -2.68
CA SER A 272 19.54 -6.79 -3.84
C SER A 272 19.23 -7.57 -5.12
N GLY A 273 19.52 -8.87 -5.17
CA GLY A 273 19.42 -9.64 -6.41
C GLY A 273 18.02 -9.70 -7.02
N ARG A 274 17.98 -10.04 -8.31
CA ARG A 274 16.74 -10.29 -9.09
C ARG A 274 15.94 -11.53 -8.70
N TYR A 275 16.16 -12.05 -7.50
CA TYR A 275 15.45 -13.22 -6.99
C TYR A 275 13.98 -12.88 -6.75
N TRP A 276 13.21 -12.79 -7.83
CA TRP A 276 11.78 -12.98 -7.75
C TRP A 276 11.60 -14.41 -7.30
N GLN A 277 10.86 -14.63 -6.22
CA GLN A 277 10.71 -15.91 -5.54
C GLN A 277 10.30 -17.03 -6.52
N ARG A 278 11.27 -17.56 -7.26
CA ARG A 278 11.19 -18.82 -7.96
C ARG A 278 11.33 -19.83 -6.85
N THR A 279 10.28 -20.62 -6.67
CA THR A 279 10.25 -21.84 -5.87
C THR A 279 11.66 -22.44 -5.73
N HIS A 280 12.20 -22.37 -4.51
CA HIS A 280 13.40 -23.11 -4.16
C HIS A 280 13.08 -24.61 -4.25
N ASN A 281 13.36 -25.20 -5.41
CA ASN A 281 13.78 -26.60 -5.47
C ASN A 281 15.31 -26.58 -5.47
N GLY A 282 15.93 -26.58 -4.30
CA GLY A 282 17.38 -26.67 -4.18
C GLY A 282 17.88 -26.33 -2.79
N SER A 283 18.21 -27.39 -2.05
CA SER A 283 18.78 -27.40 -0.70
C SER A 283 20.01 -26.51 -0.53
N TYR A 284 20.15 -25.93 0.67
CA TYR A 284 21.41 -25.43 1.22
C TYR A 284 22.43 -26.56 1.44
#